data_AF-R0HWV3-F1
#
_entry.id   AF-R0HWV3-F1
#
_cell.length_a   1.000
_cell.length_b   1.000
_cell.length_c   1.000
_cell.angle_alpha   90.00
_cell.angle_beta   90.00
_cell.angle_gamma   90.00
#
_symmetry.space_group_name_H-M   'P 1'
#
loop_
_entity.id
_entity.type
_entity.pdbx_description
1 polymer ?
#
loop_
_entity_poly.entity_id
_entity_poly.type
_entity_poly.pdbx_seq_one_letter_code
_entity_poly.pdbx_strand_id
1 'polypeptide(L)' 'MKSVTLVVVSCVFMFLVMHNAKVEAKDRAPLLVEFVPGTYCYRDPATASSQCRIETNDKYYTNCYCRNVAGGHDCSCYH' A
#
# COMPACT_ATOMS: atom_id res chain seq x y z
N MET A 1 37.66 33.74 -15.12
CA MET A 1 36.20 33.69 -15.42
C MET A 1 35.67 32.31 -15.84
N LYS A 2 36.49 31.25 -15.95
CA LYS A 2 36.02 29.88 -16.28
C LYS A 2 35.41 29.09 -15.11
N SER A 3 35.65 29.54 -13.87
CA SER A 3 35.28 28.79 -12.66
C SER A 3 33.83 29.06 -12.22
N VAL A 4 33.30 30.26 -12.48
CA VAL A 4 31.93 30.64 -12.08
C VAL A 4 30.87 29.88 -12.89
N THR A 5 31.09 29.67 -14.18
CA THR A 5 30.17 28.93 -15.06
C THR A 5 30.05 27.45 -14.67
N LEU A 6 31.13 26.82 -14.22
CA LEU A 6 31.09 25.43 -13.75
C LEU A 6 30.26 25.26 -12.47
N VAL A 7 30.38 26.22 -11.53
CA VAL A 7 29.59 26.21 -10.29
C VAL A 7 28.11 26.40 -10.59
N VAL A 8 27.76 27.35 -11.46
CA VAL A 8 26.36 27.60 -11.84
C VAL A 8 25.73 26.39 -12.54
N VAL A 9 26.45 25.76 -13.48
CA VAL A 9 25.97 24.54 -14.16
C VAL A 9 25.77 23.40 -13.16
N SER A 10 26.71 23.20 -12.23
CA SER A 10 26.58 22.17 -11.19
C SER A 10 25.37 22.40 -10.28
N CYS A 11 25.13 23.64 -9.85
CA CYS A 11 23.95 23.97 -9.04
C CYS A 11 22.64 23.71 -9.80
N VAL A 12 22.55 24.12 -11.07
CA VAL A 12 21.34 23.91 -11.89
C VAL A 12 21.06 22.42 -12.09
N PHE A 13 22.10 21.60 -12.31
CA PHE A 13 21.94 20.14 -12.39
C PHE A 13 21.45 19.54 -11.07
N MET A 14 21.98 19.96 -9.92
CA MET A 14 21.48 19.48 -8.62
C MET A 14 20.02 19.86 -8.39
N PHE A 15 19.62 21.09 -8.70
CA PHE A 15 18.23 21.52 -8.59
C PHE A 15 17.30 20.74 -9.53
N LEU A 16 17.73 20.44 -10.76
CA LEU A 16 16.95 19.61 -11.69
C LEU A 16 16.78 18.18 -11.19
N VAL A 17 17.82 17.56 -10.63
CA VAL A 17 17.72 16.21 -10.05
C VAL A 17 16.77 16.21 -8.85
N MET A 18 16.85 17.22 -7.97
CA MET A 18 15.92 17.34 -6.83
C MET A 18 14.48 17.66 -7.26
N HIS A 19 14.27 18.49 -8.27
CA HIS A 19 12.93 18.81 -8.78
C HIS A 19 12.27 17.64 -9.52
N ASN A 20 13.05 16.80 -10.21
CA ASN A 20 12.54 15.62 -10.90
C ASN A 20 12.47 14.38 -10.00
N ALA A 21 13.11 14.40 -8.82
CA ALA A 21 13.00 13.33 -7.82
C ALA A 21 11.68 13.38 -7.03
N LYS A 22 10.60 13.91 -7.62
CA LYS A 22 9.25 13.64 -7.13
C LYS A 22 8.85 12.23 -7.59
N VAL A 23 9.48 11.23 -7.00
CA VAL A 23 9.00 9.86 -7.05
C VAL A 23 7.77 9.83 -6.17
N GLU A 24 6.59 9.99 -6.77
CA GLU A 24 5.33 9.65 -6.11
C GLU A 24 5.24 8.13 -5.98
N ALA A 25 6.09 7.56 -5.12
CA ALA A 25 5.83 6.26 -4.57
C ALA A 25 4.54 6.43 -3.74
N LYS A 26 3.41 6.03 -4.33
CA LYS A 26 2.25 5.63 -3.55
C LYS A 26 2.67 4.38 -2.77
N ASP A 27 3.49 4.57 -1.74
CA ASP A 27 3.94 3.51 -0.84
C ASP A 27 2.72 3.07 -0.03
N ARG A 28 1.94 2.17 -0.64
CA ARG A 28 0.91 1.41 0.05
C ARG A 28 1.62 0.30 0.83
N ALA A 29 1.17 0.06 2.05
CA ALA A 29 1.72 -1.03 2.85
C ALA A 29 1.62 -2.36 2.07
N PRO A 30 2.55 -3.31 2.21
CA PRO A 30 2.46 -4.59 1.51
C PRO A 30 1.26 -5.44 1.98
N LEU A 31 0.71 -5.15 3.16
CA LEU A 31 -0.38 -5.88 3.79
C LEU A 31 -1.38 -4.90 4.42
N LEU A 32 -2.66 -5.09 4.13
CA LEU A 32 -3.78 -4.48 4.83
C LEU A 32 -4.33 -5.47 5.86
N VAL A 33 -4.55 -5.04 7.10
CA VAL A 33 -5.17 -5.86 8.14
C VAL A 33 -6.34 -5.09 8.75
N GLU A 34 -7.54 -5.67 8.70
CA GLU A 34 -8.76 -5.08 9.25
C GLU A 34 -9.51 -6.09 10.11
N PHE A 35 -10.03 -5.65 11.26
CA PHE A 35 -10.86 -6.47 12.13
C PHE A 35 -12.34 -6.15 11.89
N VAL A 36 -13.14 -7.19 11.66
CA VAL A 36 -14.59 -7.10 11.47
C VAL A 36 -15.30 -7.72 12.69
N PRO A 37 -15.99 -6.92 13.51
CA PRO A 37 -16.66 -7.41 14.71
C PRO A 37 -17.98 -8.13 14.40
N GLY A 38 -18.32 -9.12 15.24
CA GLY A 38 -19.65 -9.73 15.29
C GLY A 38 -19.97 -10.76 14.21
N THR A 39 -19.15 -10.85 13.16
CA THR A 39 -19.24 -11.88 12.11
C THR A 39 -18.00 -12.75 12.13
N TYR A 40 -18.14 -14.00 11.68
CA TYR A 40 -17.04 -14.94 11.51
C TYR A 40 -16.79 -15.18 10.02
N CYS A 41 -15.59 -15.64 9.69
CA CYS A 41 -15.23 -16.14 8.38
C CYS A 41 -16.17 -17.26 7.93
N TYR A 42 -16.54 -17.25 6.66
CA TYR A 42 -17.15 -18.41 6.04
C TYR A 42 -16.26 -19.66 6.18
N ARG A 43 -16.89 -20.84 6.28
CA ARG A 43 -16.16 -22.11 6.42
C ARG A 43 -15.34 -22.46 5.17
N ASP A 44 -15.88 -22.12 4.00
CA ASP A 44 -15.18 -22.33 2.73
C ASP A 44 -14.10 -21.26 2.54
N PRO A 45 -12.82 -21.64 2.32
CA PRO A 45 -11.72 -20.67 2.22
C PRO A 45 -11.87 -19.65 1.08
N ALA A 46 -12.41 -20.06 -0.08
CA ALA A 46 -12.57 -19.16 -1.22
C ALA A 46 -13.67 -18.12 -0.95
N THR A 47 -14.75 -18.56 -0.31
CA THR A 47 -15.85 -17.69 0.15
C THR A 47 -15.38 -16.75 1.27
N ALA A 48 -14.56 -17.23 2.20
CA ALA A 48 -13.99 -16.42 3.29
C ALA A 48 -13.02 -15.34 2.76
N SER A 49 -12.19 -15.68 1.79
CA SER A 49 -11.34 -14.71 1.07
C SER A 49 -12.19 -13.64 0.38
N SER A 50 -13.26 -14.06 -0.30
CA SER A 50 -14.17 -13.14 -0.99
C SER A 50 -14.93 -12.23 -0.03
N GLN A 51 -15.33 -12.74 1.14
CA GLN A 51 -15.93 -11.94 2.22
C GLN A 51 -15.00 -10.79 2.62
N CYS A 52 -13.75 -11.09 2.98
CA CYS A 52 -12.79 -10.07 3.37
C CYS A 52 -12.53 -9.05 2.25
N ARG A 53 -12.48 -9.50 0.99
CA ARG A 53 -12.33 -8.57 -0.15
C ARG A 53 -13.52 -7.61 -0.27
N ILE A 54 -14.73 -8.06 0.04
CA ILE A 54 -15.95 -7.22 0.02
C ILE A 54 -15.97 -6.27 1.21
N GLU A 55 -15.64 -6.76 2.41
CA GLU A 55 -15.68 -5.99 3.66
C GLU A 55 -14.60 -4.90 3.70
N THR A 56 -13.37 -5.21 3.28
CA THR A 56 -12.28 -4.22 3.16
C THR A 56 -12.49 -3.23 2.01
N ASN A 57 -13.22 -3.64 0.96
CA ASN A 57 -13.56 -2.82 -0.21
C ASN A 57 -12.36 -2.10 -0.86
N ASP A 58 -11.16 -2.70 -0.78
CA ASP A 58 -9.95 -2.16 -1.38
C ASP A 58 -9.68 -2.77 -2.76
N LYS A 59 -9.45 -1.92 -3.77
CA LYS A 59 -9.23 -2.35 -5.16
C LYS A 59 -7.80 -2.80 -5.47
N TYR A 60 -6.87 -2.50 -4.57
CA TYR A 60 -5.45 -2.81 -4.70
C TYR A 60 -5.10 -4.11 -4.00
N TYR A 61 -5.64 -4.35 -2.80
CA TYR A 61 -5.44 -5.61 -2.07
C TYR A 61 -6.48 -6.66 -2.49
N THR A 62 -6.17 -7.41 -3.55
CA THR A 62 -7.13 -8.35 -4.16
C THR A 62 -7.13 -9.74 -3.53
N ASN A 63 -6.03 -10.11 -2.88
CA ASN A 63 -5.86 -11.43 -2.28
C ASN A 63 -6.03 -11.31 -0.77
N CYS A 64 -7.11 -11.88 -0.23
CA CYS A 64 -7.44 -11.77 1.19
C CYS A 64 -7.43 -13.12 1.89
N TYR A 65 -7.02 -13.13 3.15
CA TYR A 65 -7.14 -14.25 4.08
C TYR A 65 -8.03 -13.82 5.25
N CYS A 66 -8.95 -14.71 5.63
CA CYS A 66 -9.86 -14.48 6.75
C CYS A 66 -9.47 -15.38 7.92
N ARG A 67 -9.39 -14.81 9.13
CA ARG A 67 -9.10 -15.55 10.37
C ARG A 67 -10.10 -15.22 11.46
N ASN A 68 -10.79 -16.24 11.97
CA ASN A 68 -11.64 -16.07 13.15
C ASN A 68 -10.81 -15.72 14.39
N VAL A 69 -11.27 -14.70 15.13
CA VAL A 69 -10.69 -14.27 16.41
C VAL A 69 -11.80 -14.07 17.43
N ALA A 70 -11.44 -13.78 18.68
CA ALA A 70 -12.44 -13.52 19.71
C ALA A 70 -13.28 -12.29 19.34
N GLY A 71 -14.60 -12.46 19.24
CA GLY A 71 -15.54 -11.38 18.95
C GLY A 71 -15.69 -11.02 17.46
N GLY A 72 -15.07 -11.74 16.53
CA GLY A 72 -15.22 -11.48 15.10
C GLY A 72 -14.19 -12.22 14.24
N HIS A 73 -13.68 -11.54 13.20
CA HIS A 73 -12.61 -12.07 12.38
C HIS A 73 -11.68 -10.96 11.85
N ASP A 74 -10.44 -11.35 11.54
CA ASP A 74 -9.44 -10.49 10.89
C ASP A 74 -9.38 -10.80 9.39
N CYS A 75 -9.30 -9.75 8.60
CA CYS A 75 -9.06 -9.77 7.17
C CYS A 75 -7.65 -9.27 6.89
N SER A 76 -6.80 -10.14 6.35
CA SER A 76 -5.43 -9.82 5.94
C SER A 76 -5.35 -9.87 4.42
N CYS A 77 -5.20 -8.72 3.76
CA CYS A 77 -5.22 -8.60 2.31
C CYS A 77 -3.89 -8.07 1.75
N TYR A 78 -3.44 -8.66 0.64
CA TYR A 78 -2.22 -8.29 -0.09
C TYR A 78 -2.52 -8.14 -1.58
N HIS A 79 -1.62 -7.45 -2.30
CA HIS A 79 -1.77 -7.22 -3.75
C HIS A 79 -1.38 -8.44 -4.58
#